data_AF-A0A417U9E6-F1
#
_entry.id   AF-A0A417U9E6-F1
#
_cell.length_a   1.000
_cell.length_b   1.000
_cell.length_c   1.000
_cell.angle_alpha   90.00
_cell.angle_beta   90.00
_cell.angle_gamma   90.00
#
_symmetry.space_group_name_H-M   'P 1'
#
loop_
_entity.id
_entity.type
_entity.pdbx_description
1 polymer ?
#
loop_
_entity_poly.entity_id
_entity_poly.type
_entity_poly.pdbx_seq_one_letter_code
_entity_poly.pdbx_strand_id
1 'polypeptide(L)'
;MKKMFRLTAVLAAAALAAGLMVGCSTVPSYGDSTTVAPTDTVLLLEQGDGVPALTNPEDFTENINTAFGGSAALIITDGQPQVYGPVKFNVKKNNEIQQNKANNKLKASFVEIVKEARAQVPETDVLTSVSLAARVLNAGTAENKQLIILHSGVSTAATLPMEDINIVNEDPVALVDRLEEAAMIPDLEGVSVEWFGAGDTAGSQPTLSAKQTEAIKAFWSEYFNRAKASLTFHSDVISGPALTEFGHTVSPMAADGGIEFVKITNEQIAFLPDSVEFADEAAASTVINELAEQIRTSSSSYVIAGSVAKVDGSTTEGAKRLSLARAKAVRDCVVAAGVDSGKLTCYGLGFEATDCRSSVEEENRCVFLVQANTAQAAQFEAVGQPES
;
A
#
# COMPACT_ATOMS: atom_id res chain seq x y z
N MET A 1 -19.83 -5.27 -87.69
CA MET A 1 -21.26 -5.48 -87.41
C MET A 1 -21.47 -5.21 -85.92
N LYS A 2 -22.07 -4.06 -85.56
CA LYS A 2 -23.38 -3.92 -84.86
C LYS A 2 -23.37 -4.56 -83.45
N LYS A 3 -23.55 -3.86 -82.31
CA LYS A 3 -24.23 -2.60 -81.91
C LYS A 3 -23.55 -2.13 -80.58
N MET A 4 -23.14 -0.89 -80.31
CA MET A 4 -23.86 0.38 -80.06
C MET A 4 -25.08 0.31 -79.12
N PHE A 5 -24.93 0.89 -77.92
CA PHE A 5 -25.80 1.88 -77.21
C PHE A 5 -25.00 2.30 -75.94
N ARG A 6 -24.40 3.49 -75.75
CA ARG A 6 -24.93 4.89 -75.60
C ARG A 6 -26.09 4.94 -74.58
N LEU A 7 -26.17 5.82 -73.57
CA LEU A 7 -25.50 7.07 -73.20
C LEU A 7 -25.95 7.42 -71.74
N THR A 8 -25.13 8.19 -70.98
CA THR A 8 -25.45 9.34 -70.06
C THR A 8 -26.86 9.49 -69.44
N ALA A 9 -27.13 10.05 -68.27
CA ALA A 9 -26.47 10.90 -67.26
C ALA A 9 -27.42 10.89 -66.01
N VAL A 10 -27.08 11.40 -64.82
CA VAL A 10 -27.27 12.81 -64.41
C VAL A 10 -26.93 12.91 -62.91
N LEU A 11 -26.28 14.02 -62.53
CA LEU A 11 -26.02 14.50 -61.17
C LEU A 11 -27.30 14.71 -60.34
N ALA A 12 -27.23 14.52 -59.01
CA ALA A 12 -27.73 15.50 -58.04
C ALA A 12 -27.21 15.21 -56.62
N ALA A 13 -26.82 16.27 -55.94
CA ALA A 13 -26.19 16.29 -54.63
C ALA A 13 -27.19 16.48 -53.47
N ALA A 14 -26.66 16.26 -52.26
CA ALA A 14 -27.06 16.80 -50.96
C ALA A 14 -28.24 16.13 -50.20
N ALA A 15 -27.97 15.59 -49.01
CA ALA A 15 -28.17 16.31 -47.75
C ALA A 15 -27.79 15.45 -46.52
N LEU A 16 -27.19 16.09 -45.52
CA LEU A 16 -26.98 15.60 -44.16
C LEU A 16 -28.31 15.23 -43.49
N ALA A 17 -28.35 14.11 -42.77
CA ALA A 17 -29.23 13.94 -41.61
C ALA A 17 -28.59 12.95 -40.63
N ALA A 18 -28.19 13.45 -39.46
CA ALA A 18 -27.89 12.64 -38.30
C ALA A 18 -29.19 12.06 -37.73
N GLY A 19 -29.17 10.78 -37.38
CA GLY A 19 -30.29 10.08 -36.75
C GLY A 19 -29.78 8.85 -36.01
N LEU A 20 -29.85 8.92 -34.68
CA LEU A 20 -29.50 7.88 -33.72
C LEU A 20 -30.42 6.64 -33.84
N MET A 21 -29.84 5.49 -33.44
CA MET A 21 -30.44 4.33 -32.75
C MET A 21 -30.95 3.10 -33.54
N VAL A 22 -30.28 1.99 -33.22
CA VAL A 22 -30.75 0.59 -33.04
C VAL A 22 -30.82 -0.34 -34.26
N GLY A 23 -29.81 -1.21 -34.33
CA GLY A 23 -30.01 -2.65 -34.13
C GLY A 23 -30.52 -3.47 -35.30
N CYS A 24 -29.58 -3.97 -36.12
CA CYS A 24 -29.69 -5.30 -36.69
C CYS A 24 -28.38 -6.06 -36.47
N SER A 25 -28.52 -7.11 -35.67
CA SER A 25 -27.58 -8.14 -35.32
C SER A 25 -26.88 -8.72 -36.55
N THR A 26 -25.58 -8.47 -36.67
CA THR A 26 -24.69 -9.40 -37.34
C THR A 26 -24.09 -10.29 -36.25
N VAL A 27 -24.45 -11.57 -36.29
CA VAL A 27 -23.78 -12.60 -35.54
C VAL A 27 -22.31 -12.57 -35.99
N PRO A 28 -21.33 -12.34 -35.11
CA PRO A 28 -19.93 -12.46 -35.50
C PRO A 28 -19.69 -13.91 -35.91
N SER A 29 -19.20 -14.09 -37.14
CA SER A 29 -18.63 -15.35 -37.58
C SER A 29 -17.50 -15.71 -36.62
N TYR A 30 -17.59 -16.89 -36.02
CA TYR A 30 -16.56 -17.47 -35.17
C TYR A 30 -15.32 -17.73 -36.01
N GLY A 31 -14.36 -16.79 -35.96
CA GLY A 31 -13.19 -16.81 -36.81
C GLY A 31 -12.39 -15.51 -36.79
N ASP A 32 -12.14 -14.96 -35.60
CA ASP A 32 -11.01 -14.05 -35.40
C ASP A 32 -10.53 -14.26 -33.96
N SER A 33 -9.54 -15.14 -33.78
CA SER A 33 -8.77 -15.13 -32.55
C SER A 33 -7.99 -13.82 -32.60
N THR A 34 -8.31 -12.89 -31.71
CA THR A 34 -7.46 -11.73 -31.44
C THR A 34 -6.06 -12.27 -31.13
N THR A 35 -5.16 -12.18 -32.10
CA THR A 35 -3.79 -12.62 -31.92
C THR A 35 -3.15 -11.70 -30.88
N VAL A 36 -3.08 -12.18 -29.64
CA VAL A 36 -2.44 -11.44 -28.54
C VAL A 36 -0.98 -11.22 -28.96
N ALA A 37 -0.58 -9.95 -29.11
CA ALA A 37 0.79 -9.60 -29.49
C ALA A 37 1.79 -10.13 -28.45
N PRO A 38 2.96 -10.66 -28.85
CA PRO A 38 3.94 -11.21 -27.90
C PRO A 38 4.37 -10.17 -26.88
N THR A 39 4.64 -10.64 -25.65
CA THR A 39 5.09 -9.81 -24.54
C THR A 39 6.30 -10.46 -23.88
N ASP A 40 7.31 -9.67 -23.54
CA ASP A 40 8.38 -10.07 -22.64
C ASP A 40 7.97 -9.67 -21.20
N THR A 41 7.82 -10.66 -20.32
CA THR A 41 7.34 -10.48 -18.95
C THR A 41 8.45 -10.83 -17.95
N VAL A 42 8.69 -9.96 -16.98
CA VAL A 42 9.51 -10.27 -15.80
C VAL A 42 8.63 -10.25 -14.55
N LEU A 43 8.74 -11.28 -13.72
CA LEU A 43 8.14 -11.33 -12.39
C LEU A 43 9.20 -10.97 -11.36
N LEU A 44 8.95 -9.98 -10.52
CA LEU A 44 9.68 -9.73 -9.28
C LEU A 44 8.87 -10.34 -8.13
N LEU A 45 9.51 -11.17 -7.32
CA LEU A 45 8.85 -11.87 -6.23
C LEU A 45 9.78 -11.97 -5.04
N GLU A 46 9.27 -11.57 -3.88
CA GLU A 46 9.85 -11.95 -2.59
C GLU A 46 8.96 -12.99 -1.91
N GLN A 47 9.59 -14.09 -1.49
CA GLN A 47 8.96 -15.17 -0.74
C GLN A 47 9.83 -15.44 0.49
N GLY A 48 9.71 -14.57 1.49
CA GLY A 48 10.55 -14.53 2.68
C GLY A 48 9.94 -13.66 3.77
N ASP A 49 10.73 -13.39 4.82
CA ASP A 49 10.41 -12.38 5.84
C ASP A 49 10.15 -10.99 5.23
N GLY A 50 9.24 -10.19 5.80
CA GLY A 50 8.94 -8.83 5.34
C GLY A 50 7.71 -8.68 4.44
N VAL A 51 7.36 -9.73 3.68
CA VAL A 51 6.26 -9.72 2.70
C VAL A 51 5.31 -10.91 2.95
N PRO A 52 3.98 -10.72 2.82
CA PRO A 52 3.02 -11.83 2.87
C PRO A 52 3.29 -12.87 1.78
N ALA A 53 3.23 -14.16 2.15
CA ALA A 53 3.49 -15.24 1.20
C ALA A 53 2.49 -15.25 0.03
N LEU A 54 2.97 -15.50 -1.19
CA LEU A 54 2.10 -15.75 -2.34
C LEU A 54 1.34 -17.06 -2.15
N THR A 55 0.02 -16.97 -1.99
CA THR A 55 -0.85 -18.14 -1.75
C THR A 55 -1.40 -18.74 -3.04
N ASN A 56 -1.51 -17.97 -4.13
CA ASN A 56 -1.99 -18.46 -5.41
C ASN A 56 -1.04 -18.12 -6.59
N PRO A 57 0.01 -18.94 -6.81
CA PRO A 57 0.96 -18.74 -7.90
C PRO A 57 0.36 -18.86 -9.30
N GLU A 58 -0.75 -19.59 -9.47
CA GLU A 58 -1.41 -19.74 -10.77
C GLU A 58 -2.04 -18.40 -11.20
N ASP A 59 -2.71 -17.68 -10.30
CA ASP A 59 -3.28 -16.35 -10.57
C ASP A 59 -2.16 -15.34 -10.86
N PHE A 60 -1.10 -15.35 -10.06
CA PHE A 60 0.05 -14.44 -10.26
C PHE A 60 0.76 -14.65 -11.61
N THR A 61 0.71 -15.87 -12.14
CA THR A 61 1.32 -16.23 -13.43
C THR A 61 0.30 -16.27 -14.58
N GLU A 62 -0.97 -15.99 -14.32
CA GLU A 62 -2.04 -16.03 -15.32
C GLU A 62 -1.75 -15.06 -16.47
N ASN A 63 -1.27 -13.86 -16.13
CA ASN A 63 -0.95 -12.78 -17.06
C ASN A 63 0.29 -13.03 -17.93
N ILE A 64 1.03 -14.13 -17.72
CA ILE A 64 2.13 -14.49 -18.61
C ILE A 64 1.57 -14.83 -19.99
N ASN A 65 1.89 -13.95 -20.95
CA ASN A 65 1.57 -14.12 -22.35
C ASN A 65 2.48 -15.18 -22.99
N THR A 66 1.87 -16.23 -23.54
CA THR A 66 2.61 -17.33 -24.18
C THR A 66 2.65 -17.23 -25.70
N ALA A 67 2.21 -16.10 -26.27
CA ALA A 67 2.23 -15.87 -27.70
C ALA A 67 3.65 -16.01 -28.27
N PHE A 68 3.73 -16.50 -29.50
CA PHE A 68 5.01 -16.78 -30.15
C PHE A 68 5.87 -15.52 -30.25
N GLY A 69 7.09 -15.57 -29.71
CA GLY A 69 8.02 -14.45 -29.67
C GLY A 69 8.12 -13.72 -28.33
N GLY A 70 7.24 -14.05 -27.37
CA GLY A 70 7.33 -13.56 -25.99
C GLY A 70 8.29 -14.38 -25.11
N SER A 71 8.48 -13.91 -23.89
CA SER A 71 9.28 -14.61 -22.87
C SER A 71 8.83 -14.31 -21.44
N ALA A 72 9.25 -15.16 -20.50
CA ALA A 72 8.99 -14.98 -19.08
C ALA A 72 10.26 -15.22 -18.26
N ALA A 73 10.57 -14.33 -17.31
CA ALA A 73 11.63 -14.53 -16.32
C ALA A 73 11.12 -14.23 -14.91
N LEU A 74 11.77 -14.81 -13.91
CA LEU A 74 11.51 -14.57 -12.50
C LEU A 74 12.76 -13.97 -11.85
N ILE A 75 12.57 -13.02 -10.96
CA ILE A 75 13.60 -12.45 -10.10
C ILE A 75 13.17 -12.66 -8.66
N ILE A 76 13.98 -13.41 -7.91
CA ILE A 76 13.83 -13.49 -6.46
C ILE A 76 14.43 -12.22 -5.88
N THR A 77 13.61 -11.45 -5.17
CA THR A 77 13.96 -10.14 -4.61
C THR A 77 14.35 -10.33 -3.16
N ASP A 78 15.61 -10.66 -2.93
CA ASP A 78 16.23 -10.73 -1.59
C ASP A 78 17.51 -9.86 -1.59
N GLY A 79 18.39 -10.00 -0.61
CA GLY A 79 19.57 -9.14 -0.50
C GLY A 79 20.61 -9.34 -1.60
N GLN A 80 20.50 -10.43 -2.37
CA GLN A 80 21.30 -10.68 -3.57
C GLN A 80 20.42 -11.25 -4.69
N PRO A 81 19.64 -10.39 -5.38
CA PRO A 81 18.62 -10.84 -6.30
C PRO A 81 19.12 -11.78 -7.40
N GLN A 82 18.36 -12.86 -7.65
CA GLN A 82 18.71 -13.90 -8.63
C GLN A 82 17.67 -13.99 -9.75
N VAL A 83 18.15 -14.16 -10.99
CA VAL A 83 17.29 -14.25 -12.19
C VAL A 83 17.15 -15.70 -12.65
N TYR A 84 15.91 -16.15 -12.84
CA TYR A 84 15.55 -17.46 -13.38
C TYR A 84 14.86 -17.28 -14.74
N GLY A 85 15.49 -17.79 -15.80
CA GLY A 85 15.03 -17.64 -17.19
C GLY A 85 15.94 -16.71 -18.02
N PRO A 86 15.41 -16.07 -19.09
CA PRO A 86 14.03 -16.12 -19.54
C PRO A 86 13.68 -17.46 -20.22
N VAL A 87 12.47 -17.95 -19.96
CA VAL A 87 11.82 -18.99 -20.76
C VAL A 87 11.25 -18.33 -22.01
N LYS A 88 11.70 -18.73 -23.20
CA LYS A 88 11.26 -18.14 -24.47
C LYS A 88 10.15 -18.96 -25.12
N PHE A 89 9.07 -18.30 -25.52
CA PHE A 89 7.96 -18.91 -26.28
C PHE A 89 8.23 -18.80 -27.79
N ASN A 90 9.33 -19.38 -28.27
CA ASN A 90 9.82 -19.21 -29.64
C ASN A 90 9.82 -20.51 -30.47
N VAL A 91 9.13 -21.55 -30.00
CA VAL A 91 9.02 -22.83 -30.71
C VAL A 91 7.77 -22.80 -31.59
N LYS A 92 7.95 -22.81 -32.91
CA LYS A 92 6.83 -22.88 -33.86
C LYS A 92 6.40 -24.33 -34.07
N LYS A 93 5.11 -24.61 -33.98
CA LYS A 93 4.50 -25.92 -34.27
C LYS A 93 3.64 -25.88 -35.52
N ASN A 94 3.35 -27.06 -36.06
CA ASN A 94 2.67 -27.21 -37.36
C ASN A 94 1.18 -26.86 -37.32
N ASN A 95 0.56 -26.86 -36.14
CA ASN A 95 -0.82 -26.42 -35.93
C ASN A 95 -0.99 -25.82 -34.53
N GLU A 96 -2.08 -25.08 -34.37
CA GLU A 96 -2.41 -24.34 -33.15
C GLU A 96 -2.57 -25.23 -31.91
N ILE A 97 -3.17 -26.42 -32.04
CA ILE A 97 -3.33 -27.36 -30.92
C ILE A 97 -1.95 -27.78 -30.37
N GLN A 98 -1.01 -28.11 -31.27
CA GLN A 98 0.36 -28.46 -30.88
C GLN A 98 1.13 -27.26 -30.34
N GLN A 99 0.89 -26.06 -30.87
CA GLN A 99 1.47 -24.81 -30.38
C GLN A 99 1.03 -24.54 -28.94
N ASN A 100 -0.28 -24.55 -28.69
CA ASN A 100 -0.87 -24.31 -27.37
C ASN A 100 -0.41 -25.35 -26.37
N LYS A 101 -0.34 -26.63 -26.76
CA LYS A 101 0.19 -27.69 -25.90
C LYS A 101 1.67 -27.48 -25.53
N ALA A 102 2.50 -27.03 -26.47
CA ALA A 102 3.91 -26.75 -26.20
C ALA A 102 4.08 -25.54 -25.28
N ASN A 103 3.33 -24.47 -25.55
CA ASN A 103 3.34 -23.24 -24.75
C ASN A 103 2.84 -23.49 -23.32
N ASN A 104 1.72 -24.20 -23.16
CA ASN A 104 1.18 -24.54 -21.85
C ASN A 104 2.13 -25.42 -21.04
N LYS A 105 2.86 -26.33 -21.70
CA LYS A 105 3.89 -27.14 -21.01
C LYS A 105 5.03 -26.27 -20.50
N LEU A 106 5.52 -25.32 -21.31
CA LEU A 106 6.56 -24.37 -20.89
C LEU A 106 6.08 -23.46 -19.77
N LYS A 107 4.85 -22.91 -19.89
CA LYS A 107 4.22 -22.11 -18.85
C LYS A 107 4.13 -22.89 -17.54
N ALA A 108 3.60 -24.12 -17.57
CA ALA A 108 3.51 -24.97 -16.39
C ALA A 108 4.87 -25.21 -15.72
N SER A 109 5.93 -25.49 -16.50
CA SER A 109 7.28 -25.61 -15.95
C SER A 109 7.79 -24.32 -15.30
N PHE A 110 7.45 -23.16 -15.86
CA PHE A 110 7.81 -21.87 -15.27
C PHE A 110 7.01 -21.58 -14.00
N VAL A 111 5.72 -21.95 -13.96
CA VAL A 111 4.89 -21.86 -12.75
C VAL A 111 5.49 -22.67 -11.60
N GLU A 112 6.05 -23.86 -11.85
CA GLU A 112 6.74 -24.63 -10.81
C GLU A 112 7.98 -23.90 -10.27
N ILE A 113 8.73 -23.17 -11.11
CA ILE A 113 9.83 -22.32 -10.64
C ILE A 113 9.31 -21.22 -9.70
N VAL A 114 8.19 -20.58 -10.05
CA VAL A 114 7.55 -19.55 -9.20
C VAL A 114 7.06 -20.14 -7.87
N LYS A 115 6.50 -21.36 -7.88
CA LYS A 115 6.05 -22.07 -6.68
C LYS A 115 7.20 -22.42 -5.73
N GLU A 116 8.38 -22.72 -6.27
CA GLU A 116 9.58 -23.08 -5.50
C GLU A 116 10.44 -21.87 -5.11
N ALA A 117 10.16 -20.69 -5.64
CA ALA A 117 10.93 -19.47 -5.38
C ALA A 117 10.90 -19.06 -3.91
N ARG A 118 12.06 -18.91 -3.28
CA ARG A 118 12.22 -18.48 -1.88
C ARG A 118 13.36 -17.48 -1.77
N ALA A 119 13.18 -16.46 -0.95
CA ALA A 119 14.27 -15.60 -0.53
C ALA A 119 15.20 -16.38 0.41
N GLN A 120 16.51 -16.20 0.27
CA GLN A 120 17.51 -16.96 1.04
C GLN A 120 18.62 -16.06 1.61
N VAL A 121 18.87 -14.92 0.99
CA VAL A 121 19.89 -13.97 1.43
C VAL A 121 19.24 -12.87 2.25
N PRO A 122 19.74 -12.55 3.47
CA PRO A 122 19.16 -11.49 4.30
C PRO A 122 18.99 -10.16 3.57
N GLU A 123 18.00 -9.39 4.00
CA GLU A 123 17.54 -8.13 3.42
C GLU A 123 16.85 -8.27 2.07
N THR A 124 16.24 -7.19 1.57
CA THR A 124 15.60 -7.16 0.25
C THR A 124 16.08 -5.95 -0.55
N ASP A 125 16.61 -6.20 -1.76
CA ASP A 125 17.14 -5.19 -2.67
C ASP A 125 16.22 -5.01 -3.89
N VAL A 126 15.25 -4.11 -3.75
CA VAL A 126 14.27 -3.81 -4.80
C VAL A 126 14.93 -3.07 -5.97
N LEU A 127 15.89 -2.17 -5.71
CA LEU A 127 16.56 -1.38 -6.74
C LEU A 127 17.39 -2.26 -7.68
N THR A 128 18.20 -3.17 -7.12
CA THR A 128 18.97 -4.13 -7.91
C THR A 128 18.05 -5.08 -8.67
N SER A 129 16.95 -5.52 -8.07
CA SER A 129 15.96 -6.39 -8.72
C SER A 129 15.31 -5.71 -9.93
N VAL A 130 14.88 -4.45 -9.80
CA VAL A 130 14.32 -3.68 -10.93
C VAL A 130 15.37 -3.43 -12.02
N SER A 131 16.63 -3.17 -11.63
CA SER A 131 17.74 -3.03 -12.59
C SER A 131 18.00 -4.32 -13.38
N LEU A 132 17.92 -5.49 -12.73
CA LEU A 132 17.99 -6.79 -13.41
C LEU A 132 16.79 -7.02 -14.33
N ALA A 133 15.58 -6.64 -13.89
CA ALA A 133 14.38 -6.72 -14.71
C ALA A 133 14.51 -5.89 -16.00
N ALA A 134 14.97 -4.64 -15.89
CA ALA A 134 15.21 -3.77 -17.03
C ALA A 134 16.18 -4.41 -18.04
N ARG A 135 17.27 -5.02 -17.56
CA ARG A 135 18.23 -5.72 -18.42
C ARG A 135 17.62 -6.91 -19.14
N VAL A 136 16.79 -7.71 -18.46
CA VAL A 136 16.10 -8.85 -19.07
C VAL A 136 15.11 -8.36 -20.14
N LEU A 137 14.29 -7.37 -19.81
CA LEU A 137 13.29 -6.79 -20.72
C LEU A 137 13.93 -6.11 -21.94
N ASN A 138 15.04 -5.40 -21.76
CA ASN A 138 15.74 -4.72 -22.85
C ASN A 138 16.52 -5.68 -23.76
N ALA A 139 16.89 -6.87 -23.26
CA ALA A 139 17.42 -7.95 -24.09
C ALA A 139 16.32 -8.75 -24.82
N GLY A 140 15.06 -8.54 -24.44
CA GLY A 140 13.87 -9.09 -25.09
C GLY A 140 13.67 -8.58 -26.52
N THR A 141 12.83 -9.27 -27.28
CA THR A 141 12.53 -8.95 -28.69
C THR A 141 11.07 -8.64 -28.95
N ALA A 142 10.20 -8.83 -27.95
CA ALA A 142 8.80 -8.47 -28.06
C ALA A 142 8.63 -6.94 -28.03
N GLU A 143 7.66 -6.42 -28.78
CA GLU A 143 7.32 -5.00 -28.73
C GLU A 143 6.70 -4.61 -27.38
N ASN A 144 5.87 -5.51 -26.82
CA ASN A 144 5.28 -5.30 -25.51
C ASN A 144 6.22 -5.82 -24.40
N LYS A 145 6.36 -5.04 -23.34
CA LYS A 145 7.17 -5.40 -22.17
C LYS A 145 6.37 -5.16 -20.89
N GLN A 146 6.50 -6.09 -19.95
CA GLN A 146 5.78 -6.02 -18.68
C GLN A 146 6.68 -6.43 -17.52
N LEU A 147 6.58 -5.69 -16.42
CA LEU A 147 7.13 -6.04 -15.13
C LEU A 147 5.96 -6.25 -14.15
N ILE A 148 5.90 -7.42 -13.51
CA ILE A 148 4.91 -7.71 -12.48
C ILE A 148 5.66 -7.85 -11.15
N ILE A 149 5.29 -7.08 -10.15
CA ILE A 149 5.97 -7.03 -8.85
C ILE A 149 5.02 -7.56 -7.78
N LEU A 150 5.49 -8.53 -6.99
CA LEU A 150 4.90 -8.89 -5.70
C LEU A 150 5.89 -8.56 -4.59
N HIS A 151 5.68 -7.44 -3.93
CA HIS A 151 6.59 -6.93 -2.91
C HIS A 151 5.94 -5.81 -2.08
N SER A 152 6.31 -5.68 -0.80
CA SER A 152 5.78 -4.63 0.10
C SER A 152 6.16 -3.21 -0.32
N GLY A 153 7.25 -3.08 -1.08
CA GLY A 153 7.89 -1.80 -1.43
C GLY A 153 8.88 -1.31 -0.38
N VAL A 154 9.04 -2.02 0.74
CA VAL A 154 10.04 -1.74 1.76
C VAL A 154 11.36 -2.35 1.34
N SER A 155 12.34 -1.54 0.92
CA SER A 155 13.70 -2.02 0.68
C SER A 155 14.52 -1.93 1.96
N THR A 156 15.32 -2.96 2.25
CA THR A 156 16.15 -3.03 3.47
C THR A 156 17.63 -3.30 3.16
N ALA A 157 17.96 -3.45 1.88
CA ALA A 157 19.34 -3.50 1.43
C ALA A 157 20.03 -2.12 1.58
N ALA A 158 21.35 -2.13 1.76
CA ALA A 158 22.17 -0.93 1.97
C ALA A 158 22.11 0.11 0.82
N THR A 159 21.59 -0.28 -0.35
CA THR A 159 21.35 0.61 -1.50
C THR A 159 20.18 1.57 -1.27
N LEU A 160 19.18 1.15 -0.49
CA LEU A 160 18.02 1.94 -0.08
C LEU A 160 17.52 1.41 1.27
N PRO A 161 18.24 1.68 2.38
CA PRO A 161 17.88 1.16 3.70
C PRO A 161 16.70 1.96 4.27
N MET A 162 15.46 1.52 3.98
CA MET A 162 14.25 2.24 4.41
C MET A 162 14.05 2.20 5.93
N GLU A 163 14.75 1.32 6.65
CA GLU A 163 14.81 1.31 8.12
C GLU A 163 15.42 2.59 8.70
N ASP A 164 16.35 3.22 7.98
CA ASP A 164 17.04 4.44 8.38
C ASP A 164 16.42 5.72 7.77
N ILE A 165 15.40 5.57 6.93
CA ILE A 165 14.77 6.69 6.20
C ILE A 165 13.39 6.99 6.79
N ASN A 166 13.19 8.23 7.25
CA ASN A 166 11.87 8.71 7.61
C ASN A 166 11.07 9.08 6.35
N ILE A 167 10.63 8.07 5.60
CA ILE A 167 10.02 8.25 4.28
C ILE A 167 8.77 9.13 4.30
N VAL A 168 8.09 9.23 5.44
CA VAL A 168 6.89 10.08 5.62
C VAL A 168 7.23 11.57 5.56
N ASN A 169 8.42 11.96 6.04
CA ASN A 169 8.85 13.36 6.11
C ASN A 169 9.86 13.75 5.03
N GLU A 170 10.24 12.83 4.17
CA GLU A 170 11.11 13.08 3.03
C GLU A 170 10.30 13.49 1.80
N ASP A 171 10.88 14.34 0.95
CA ASP A 171 10.33 14.63 -0.36
C ASP A 171 10.68 13.48 -1.33
N PRO A 172 9.69 12.77 -1.91
CA PRO A 172 9.95 11.66 -2.83
C PRO A 172 10.76 12.10 -4.06
N VAL A 173 10.61 13.35 -4.53
CA VAL A 173 11.40 13.88 -5.65
C VAL A 173 12.87 13.97 -5.27
N ALA A 174 13.17 14.55 -4.11
CA ALA A 174 14.54 14.69 -3.63
C ALA A 174 15.20 13.32 -3.31
N LEU A 175 14.43 12.34 -2.86
CA LEU A 175 14.91 10.97 -2.67
C LEU A 175 15.29 10.32 -4.00
N VAL A 176 14.42 10.44 -5.01
CA VAL A 176 14.65 9.84 -6.33
C VAL A 176 15.75 10.58 -7.10
N ASP A 177 15.90 11.90 -6.94
CA ASP A 177 17.02 12.67 -7.49
C ASP A 177 18.37 12.09 -7.04
N ARG A 178 18.51 11.72 -5.77
CA ARG A 178 19.74 11.07 -5.26
C ARG A 178 20.02 9.74 -5.95
N LEU A 179 18.98 8.96 -6.24
CA LEU A 179 19.12 7.69 -6.96
C LEU A 179 19.49 7.90 -8.43
N GLU A 180 18.93 8.95 -9.07
CA GLU A 180 19.28 9.32 -10.44
C GLU A 180 20.74 9.79 -10.53
N GLU A 181 21.18 10.64 -9.61
CA GLU A 181 22.59 11.10 -9.52
C GLU A 181 23.56 9.93 -9.31
N ALA A 182 23.13 8.91 -8.56
CA ALA A 182 23.89 7.67 -8.34
C ALA A 182 23.78 6.67 -9.51
N ALA A 183 23.06 7.01 -10.59
CA ALA A 183 22.79 6.14 -11.74
C ALA A 183 22.11 4.80 -11.37
N MET A 184 21.21 4.84 -10.38
CA MET A 184 20.49 3.68 -9.86
C MET A 184 19.09 3.51 -10.45
N ILE A 185 18.66 4.41 -11.33
CA ILE A 185 17.37 4.32 -12.02
C ILE A 185 17.60 3.73 -13.43
N PRO A 186 17.07 2.54 -13.75
CA PRO A 186 17.23 1.95 -15.06
C PRO A 186 16.25 2.54 -16.09
N ASP A 187 16.57 2.40 -17.37
CA ASP A 187 15.66 2.75 -18.48
C ASP A 187 14.64 1.63 -18.71
N LEU A 188 13.38 1.92 -18.42
CA LEU A 188 12.21 1.05 -18.56
C LEU A 188 11.20 1.65 -19.54
N GLU A 189 11.67 2.39 -20.53
CA GLU A 189 10.82 3.02 -21.55
C GLU A 189 9.86 2.01 -22.20
N GLY A 190 8.56 2.31 -22.11
CA GLY A 190 7.50 1.48 -22.70
C GLY A 190 7.16 0.21 -21.92
N VAL A 191 7.71 0.02 -20.71
CA VAL A 191 7.37 -1.11 -19.83
C VAL A 191 6.12 -0.78 -19.01
N SER A 192 5.13 -1.69 -18.99
CA SER A 192 4.03 -1.63 -18.02
C SER A 192 4.42 -2.33 -16.73
N VAL A 193 4.32 -1.64 -15.60
CA VAL A 193 4.62 -2.15 -14.26
C VAL A 193 3.30 -2.38 -13.51
N GLU A 194 3.03 -3.63 -13.17
CA GLU A 194 1.89 -4.06 -12.37
C GLU A 194 2.38 -4.45 -10.97
N TRP A 195 2.06 -3.65 -9.96
CA TRP A 195 2.57 -3.84 -8.60
C TRP A 195 1.46 -4.32 -7.65
N PHE A 196 1.64 -5.54 -7.12
CA PHE A 196 0.82 -6.17 -6.10
C PHE A 196 1.48 -6.12 -4.71
N GLY A 197 0.68 -5.88 -3.67
CA GLY A 197 1.15 -5.90 -2.29
C GLY A 197 1.93 -4.67 -1.83
N ALA A 198 1.87 -3.54 -2.56
CA ALA A 198 2.54 -2.31 -2.15
C ALA A 198 1.98 -1.78 -0.81
N GLY A 199 2.78 -1.86 0.25
CA GLY A 199 2.43 -1.55 1.63
C GLY A 199 2.02 -2.75 2.49
N ASP A 200 1.82 -3.92 1.88
CA ASP A 200 1.42 -5.14 2.58
C ASP A 200 2.67 -5.82 3.16
N THR A 201 2.75 -5.90 4.48
CA THR A 201 3.92 -6.43 5.21
C THR A 201 3.54 -7.65 6.07
N ALA A 202 4.53 -8.50 6.34
CA ALA A 202 4.39 -9.64 7.23
C ALA A 202 5.73 -10.03 7.88
N GLY A 203 5.70 -11.00 8.79
CA GLY A 203 6.90 -11.48 9.47
C GLY A 203 7.41 -10.45 10.47
N SER A 204 8.71 -10.16 10.41
CA SER A 204 9.37 -9.17 11.28
C SER A 204 9.10 -7.72 10.87
N GLN A 205 8.68 -7.48 9.62
CA GLN A 205 8.26 -6.15 9.18
C GLN A 205 6.88 -5.81 9.78
N PRO A 206 6.77 -4.75 10.60
CA PRO A 206 5.50 -4.38 11.20
C PRO A 206 4.51 -3.92 10.14
N THR A 207 3.21 -3.99 10.46
CA THR A 207 2.17 -3.34 9.67
C THR A 207 2.46 -1.86 9.54
N LEU A 208 2.56 -1.39 8.30
CA LEU A 208 2.83 0.00 8.00
C LEU A 208 1.65 0.90 8.36
N SER A 209 1.99 2.12 8.73
CA SER A 209 1.04 3.22 8.86
C SER A 209 0.46 3.59 7.49
N ALA A 210 -0.76 4.15 7.45
CA ALA A 210 -1.31 4.66 6.19
C ALA A 210 -0.43 5.75 5.56
N LYS A 211 0.25 6.58 6.36
CA LYS A 211 1.22 7.57 5.85
C LYS A 211 2.46 6.90 5.28
N GLN A 212 2.99 5.88 5.95
CA GLN A 212 4.13 5.12 5.43
C GLN A 212 3.81 4.44 4.11
N THR A 213 2.64 3.79 4.00
CA THR A 213 2.20 3.14 2.76
C THR A 213 2.05 4.15 1.61
N GLU A 214 1.40 5.29 1.85
CA GLU A 214 1.26 6.33 0.81
C GLU A 214 2.62 6.95 0.44
N ALA A 215 3.51 7.16 1.41
CA ALA A 215 4.87 7.67 1.15
C ALA A 215 5.70 6.69 0.32
N ILE A 216 5.64 5.38 0.61
CA ILE A 216 6.29 4.33 -0.20
C ILE A 216 5.74 4.35 -1.63
N LYS A 217 4.41 4.40 -1.80
CA LYS A 217 3.78 4.46 -3.13
C LYS A 217 4.17 5.73 -3.89
N ALA A 218 4.24 6.88 -3.21
CA ALA A 218 4.67 8.14 -3.79
C ALA A 218 6.14 8.08 -4.26
N PHE A 219 7.03 7.54 -3.42
CA PHE A 219 8.43 7.31 -3.77
C PHE A 219 8.57 6.42 -5.01
N TRP A 220 7.92 5.25 -5.01
CA TRP A 220 8.00 4.33 -6.15
C TRP A 220 7.34 4.87 -7.41
N SER A 221 6.28 5.67 -7.29
CA SER A 221 5.66 6.36 -8.43
C SER A 221 6.64 7.31 -9.10
N GLU A 222 7.34 8.14 -8.32
CA GLU A 222 8.37 9.04 -8.86
C GLU A 222 9.55 8.26 -9.44
N TYR A 223 9.99 7.19 -8.78
CA TYR A 223 11.06 6.32 -9.27
C TYR A 223 10.74 5.71 -10.64
N PHE A 224 9.55 5.10 -10.80
CA PHE A 224 9.16 4.48 -12.07
C PHE A 224 8.81 5.51 -13.16
N ASN A 225 8.34 6.69 -12.77
CA ASN A 225 8.18 7.82 -13.69
C ASN A 225 9.53 8.26 -14.29
N ARG A 226 10.58 8.39 -13.47
CA ARG A 226 11.96 8.65 -13.95
C ARG A 226 12.52 7.51 -14.78
N ALA A 227 12.16 6.27 -14.46
CA ALA A 227 12.47 5.09 -15.28
C ALA A 227 11.68 5.03 -16.60
N LYS A 228 10.76 5.98 -16.86
CA LYS A 228 9.87 6.06 -18.03
C LYS A 228 8.93 4.86 -18.21
N ALA A 229 8.56 4.22 -17.11
CA ALA A 229 7.60 3.13 -17.08
C ALA A 229 6.21 3.63 -16.66
N SER A 230 5.15 2.96 -17.10
CA SER A 230 3.83 3.15 -16.48
C SER A 230 3.73 2.27 -15.24
N LEU A 231 3.18 2.78 -14.14
CA LEU A 231 3.01 2.05 -12.90
C LEU A 231 1.54 1.99 -12.49
N THR A 232 1.05 0.79 -12.22
CA THR A 232 -0.27 0.52 -11.67
C THR A 232 -0.12 -0.24 -10.35
N PHE A 233 -0.56 0.36 -9.25
CA PHE A 233 -0.73 -0.35 -7.98
C PHE A 233 -2.07 -1.07 -7.95
N HIS A 234 -2.04 -2.37 -7.67
CA HIS A 234 -3.24 -3.17 -7.46
C HIS A 234 -3.70 -3.04 -6.01
N SER A 235 -5.02 -2.94 -5.81
CA SER A 235 -5.64 -2.79 -4.48
C SER A 235 -5.97 -4.13 -3.81
N ASP A 236 -5.69 -5.25 -4.49
CA ASP A 236 -5.88 -6.57 -3.92
C ASP A 236 -4.93 -6.75 -2.75
N VAL A 237 -5.48 -6.78 -1.53
CA VAL A 237 -4.69 -6.96 -0.31
C VAL A 237 -4.16 -8.38 -0.27
N ILE A 238 -2.84 -8.50 -0.14
CA ILE A 238 -2.19 -9.79 -0.05
C ILE A 238 -1.97 -10.06 1.44
N SER A 239 -2.85 -10.85 2.02
CA SER A 239 -2.81 -11.20 3.43
C SER A 239 -2.31 -12.62 3.64
N GLY A 240 -1.38 -12.80 4.60
CA GLY A 240 -0.86 -14.10 4.96
C GLY A 240 0.41 -13.98 5.81
N PRO A 241 0.86 -15.08 6.44
CA PRO A 241 2.16 -15.08 7.11
C PRO A 241 3.29 -14.96 6.08
N ALA A 242 4.43 -14.42 6.51
CA ALA A 242 5.68 -14.46 5.75
C ALA A 242 6.30 -15.87 5.77
N LEU A 243 7.09 -16.22 4.74
CA LEU A 243 7.81 -17.50 4.66
C LEU A 243 9.18 -17.42 5.33
N THR A 244 9.21 -17.34 6.66
CA THR A 244 10.45 -17.18 7.45
C THR A 244 11.22 -18.48 7.69
N GLU A 245 10.64 -19.64 7.35
CA GLU A 245 11.21 -20.97 7.64
C GLU A 245 12.55 -21.26 6.93
N PHE A 246 12.89 -20.47 5.90
CA PHE A 246 14.13 -20.62 5.12
C PHE A 246 15.28 -19.72 5.58
N GLY A 247 15.12 -19.01 6.71
CA GLY A 247 16.19 -18.20 7.31
C GLY A 247 16.39 -16.83 6.65
N HIS A 248 15.52 -16.43 5.73
CA HIS A 248 15.42 -15.05 5.26
C HIS A 248 15.01 -14.13 6.41
N THR A 249 15.65 -12.97 6.53
CA THR A 249 15.36 -11.96 7.54
C THR A 249 15.51 -10.57 6.95
N VAL A 250 14.66 -9.64 7.37
CA VAL A 250 14.76 -8.23 6.97
C VAL A 250 14.96 -7.32 8.19
N SER A 251 15.64 -6.20 7.98
CA SER A 251 15.75 -5.11 8.96
C SER A 251 14.48 -4.25 8.91
N PRO A 252 13.63 -4.27 9.95
CA PRO A 252 12.30 -3.70 9.82
C PRO A 252 12.32 -2.17 9.83
N MET A 253 11.41 -1.56 9.07
CA MET A 253 11.19 -0.12 9.17
C MET A 253 10.76 0.28 10.58
N ALA A 254 11.27 1.42 11.03
CA ALA A 254 10.74 2.06 12.22
C ALA A 254 9.23 2.27 12.08
N ALA A 255 8.47 1.97 13.13
CA ALA A 255 7.06 2.32 13.16
C ALA A 255 6.93 3.85 13.01
N ASP A 256 5.98 4.30 12.18
CA ASP A 256 5.67 5.72 12.09
C ASP A 256 5.40 6.24 13.49
N GLY A 257 6.22 7.21 13.91
CA GLY A 257 6.16 7.84 15.23
C GLY A 257 4.77 8.45 15.40
N GLY A 258 3.87 7.65 15.96
CA GLY A 258 2.54 8.08 16.32
C GLY A 258 2.57 9.18 17.38
N ILE A 259 1.41 9.56 17.87
CA ILE A 259 1.35 10.51 18.97
C ILE A 259 1.94 9.84 20.24
N GLU A 260 3.18 10.13 20.58
CA GLU A 260 3.78 9.58 21.79
C GLU A 260 3.02 10.11 23.03
N PHE A 261 2.80 11.43 23.07
CA PHE A 261 2.08 12.10 24.15
C PHE A 261 1.49 13.45 23.69
N VAL A 262 0.20 13.67 23.95
CA VAL A 262 -0.47 14.97 23.79
C VAL A 262 -1.34 15.24 25.02
N LYS A 263 -1.22 16.46 25.57
CA LYS A 263 -2.17 17.01 26.54
C LYS A 263 -3.17 17.91 25.79
N ILE A 264 -4.41 17.46 25.67
CA ILE A 264 -5.52 18.24 25.13
C ILE A 264 -6.04 19.12 26.25
N THR A 265 -5.71 20.41 26.17
CA THR A 265 -6.03 21.40 27.19
C THR A 265 -7.47 21.89 27.09
N ASN A 266 -7.97 22.56 28.13
CA ASN A 266 -9.32 23.12 28.15
C ASN A 266 -9.49 24.24 27.10
N GLU A 267 -8.40 24.88 26.67
CA GLU A 267 -8.39 25.88 25.61
C GLU A 267 -8.63 25.25 24.22
N GLN A 268 -8.20 24.00 24.04
CA GLN A 268 -8.38 23.26 22.78
C GLN A 268 -9.73 22.56 22.73
N ILE A 269 -10.10 21.87 23.81
CA ILE A 269 -11.39 21.18 23.95
C ILE A 269 -11.96 21.49 25.34
N ALA A 270 -12.89 22.43 25.37
CA ALA A 270 -13.64 22.76 26.58
C ALA A 270 -14.89 21.88 26.71
N PHE A 271 -15.17 21.43 27.92
CA PHE A 271 -16.43 20.79 28.28
C PHE A 271 -17.32 21.75 29.05
N LEU A 272 -18.65 21.61 28.91
CA LEU A 272 -19.59 22.29 29.79
C LEU A 272 -19.39 21.85 31.27
N PRO A 273 -19.72 22.71 32.26
CA PRO A 273 -19.57 22.39 33.67
C PRO A 273 -20.28 21.07 34.04
N ASP A 274 -19.56 20.19 34.75
CA ASP A 274 -20.03 18.86 35.18
C ASP A 274 -20.68 17.99 34.10
N SER A 275 -20.33 18.25 32.83
CA SER A 275 -20.88 17.57 31.65
C SER A 275 -19.77 16.96 30.79
N VAL A 276 -20.20 16.09 29.88
CA VAL A 276 -19.42 15.50 28.78
C VAL A 276 -19.66 16.20 27.45
N GLU A 277 -20.59 17.15 27.39
CA GLU A 277 -20.86 17.95 26.21
C GLU A 277 -19.74 18.98 26.00
N PHE A 278 -19.29 19.13 24.75
CA PHE A 278 -18.32 20.16 24.39
C PHE A 278 -18.96 21.55 24.43
N ALA A 279 -18.21 22.53 24.92
CA ALA A 279 -18.66 23.92 24.93
C ALA A 279 -18.70 24.52 23.52
N ASP A 280 -17.81 24.05 22.63
CA ASP A 280 -17.78 24.36 21.20
C ASP A 280 -17.48 23.08 20.40
N GLU A 281 -18.53 22.50 19.83
CA GLU A 281 -18.46 21.24 19.08
C GLU A 281 -17.65 21.37 17.77
N ALA A 282 -17.66 22.54 17.14
CA ALA A 282 -16.94 22.77 15.88
C ALA A 282 -15.43 22.90 16.11
N ALA A 283 -15.04 23.64 17.16
CA ALA A 283 -13.64 23.74 17.58
C ALA A 283 -13.10 22.37 18.04
N ALA A 284 -13.87 21.65 18.87
CA ALA A 284 -13.52 20.30 19.30
C ALA A 284 -13.35 19.34 18.13
N SER A 285 -14.28 19.36 17.16
CA SER A 285 -14.21 18.52 15.96
C SER A 285 -12.94 18.79 15.13
N THR A 286 -12.49 20.05 15.05
CA THR A 286 -11.27 20.40 14.30
C THR A 286 -10.04 19.73 14.93
N VAL A 287 -9.84 19.90 16.24
CA VAL A 287 -8.74 19.29 16.98
C VAL A 287 -8.82 17.76 16.93
N ILE A 288 -10.02 17.19 17.10
CA ILE A 288 -10.24 15.75 17.08
C ILE A 288 -9.93 15.15 15.71
N ASN A 289 -10.32 15.81 14.61
CA ASN A 289 -10.04 15.32 13.26
C ASN A 289 -8.53 15.29 12.96
N GLU A 290 -7.78 16.30 13.40
CA GLU A 290 -6.32 16.34 13.27
C GLU A 290 -5.65 15.20 14.06
N LEU A 291 -6.11 14.94 15.29
CA LEU A 291 -5.61 13.84 16.11
C LEU A 291 -6.00 12.48 15.52
N ALA A 292 -7.25 12.34 15.06
CA ALA A 292 -7.76 11.12 14.45
C ALA A 292 -6.99 10.77 13.17
N GLU A 293 -6.63 11.76 12.35
CA GLU A 293 -5.76 11.54 11.20
C GLU A 293 -4.41 10.94 11.61
N GLN A 294 -3.74 11.52 12.61
CA GLN A 294 -2.46 11.02 13.11
C GLN A 294 -2.56 9.61 13.71
N ILE A 295 -3.64 9.31 14.43
CA ILE A 295 -3.88 7.99 15.01
C ILE A 295 -4.19 6.94 13.92
N ARG A 296 -5.05 7.27 12.94
CA ARG A 296 -5.35 6.37 11.80
C ARG A 296 -4.09 6.01 11.04
N THR A 297 -3.18 6.98 10.92
CA THR A 297 -1.90 6.81 10.26
C THR A 297 -0.83 6.25 11.20
N SER A 298 -1.21 5.57 12.28
CA SER A 298 -0.27 4.92 13.19
C SER A 298 -0.67 3.45 13.39
N SER A 299 0.33 2.59 13.51
CA SER A 299 0.15 1.18 13.89
C SER A 299 -0.01 0.98 15.41
N SER A 300 0.09 2.05 16.20
CA SER A 300 0.07 1.97 17.66
C SER A 300 -1.32 1.95 18.27
N SER A 301 -1.42 1.37 19.46
CA SER A 301 -2.55 1.55 20.37
C SER A 301 -2.32 2.76 21.29
N TYR A 302 -3.41 3.37 21.75
CA TYR A 302 -3.40 4.62 22.51
C TYR A 302 -4.28 4.55 23.75
N VAL A 303 -3.83 5.23 24.80
CA VAL A 303 -4.58 5.51 26.02
C VAL A 303 -5.15 6.93 25.93
N ILE A 304 -6.46 7.06 26.16
CA ILE A 304 -7.15 8.34 26.34
C ILE A 304 -7.51 8.48 27.81
N ALA A 305 -6.85 9.39 28.52
CA ALA A 305 -7.01 9.54 29.97
C ALA A 305 -7.57 10.92 30.31
N GLY A 306 -8.74 10.96 30.97
CA GLY A 306 -9.34 12.21 31.40
C GLY A 306 -8.78 12.67 32.75
N SER A 307 -8.60 13.97 32.93
CA SER A 307 -8.31 14.60 34.22
C SER A 307 -9.26 15.76 34.50
N VAL A 308 -9.49 16.03 35.78
CA VAL A 308 -10.31 17.16 36.23
C VAL A 308 -9.60 17.97 37.30
N ALA A 309 -10.01 19.24 37.41
CA ALA A 309 -9.66 20.11 38.52
C ALA A 309 -10.23 19.57 39.82
N LYS A 310 -9.48 19.72 40.92
CA LYS A 310 -9.98 19.50 42.27
C LYS A 310 -10.65 20.79 42.77
N VAL A 311 -11.96 20.71 42.99
CA VAL A 311 -12.76 21.81 43.56
C VAL A 311 -13.40 21.40 44.89
N ASP A 312 -13.78 22.37 45.72
CA ASP A 312 -14.40 22.11 47.02
C ASP A 312 -15.65 21.22 46.88
N GLY A 313 -15.71 20.16 47.69
CA GLY A 313 -16.80 19.18 47.65
C GLY A 313 -16.63 18.04 46.64
N SER A 314 -15.55 18.01 45.84
CA SER A 314 -15.27 16.91 44.91
C SER A 314 -14.91 15.61 45.65
N THR A 315 -15.51 14.50 45.24
CA THR A 315 -15.13 13.15 45.69
C THR A 315 -14.22 12.47 44.68
N THR A 316 -13.35 11.58 45.12
CA THR A 316 -12.44 10.82 44.23
C THR A 316 -13.23 10.00 43.21
N GLU A 317 -14.27 9.28 43.66
CA GLU A 317 -15.13 8.48 42.78
C GLU A 317 -15.88 9.35 41.75
N GLY A 318 -16.41 10.49 42.18
CA GLY A 318 -17.09 11.43 41.30
C GLY A 318 -16.15 11.99 40.22
N ALA A 319 -14.94 12.36 40.62
CA ALA A 319 -13.91 12.88 39.73
C ALA A 319 -13.42 11.83 38.73
N LYS A 320 -13.16 10.58 39.16
CA LYS A 320 -12.76 9.48 38.26
C LYS A 320 -13.86 9.14 37.27
N ARG A 321 -15.12 9.08 37.72
CA ARG A 321 -16.27 8.85 36.85
C ARG A 321 -16.46 9.95 35.81
N LEU A 322 -16.39 11.22 36.21
CA LEU A 322 -16.54 12.36 35.30
C LEU A 322 -15.40 12.42 34.28
N SER A 323 -14.17 12.27 34.74
CA SER A 323 -13.00 12.29 33.86
C SER A 323 -12.99 11.12 32.88
N LEU A 324 -13.36 9.90 33.31
CA LEU A 324 -13.54 8.76 32.42
C LEU A 324 -14.62 9.02 31.36
N ALA A 325 -15.74 9.62 31.76
CA ALA A 325 -16.82 9.94 30.82
C ALA A 325 -16.38 10.94 29.75
N ARG A 326 -15.56 11.93 30.11
CA ARG A 326 -14.96 12.89 29.16
C ARG A 326 -13.93 12.24 28.23
N ALA A 327 -13.09 11.33 28.75
CA ALA A 327 -12.18 10.55 27.93
C ALA A 327 -12.95 9.72 26.88
N LYS A 328 -14.05 9.07 27.29
CA LYS A 328 -14.93 8.34 26.38
C LYS A 328 -15.59 9.24 25.34
N ALA A 329 -16.03 10.45 25.70
CA ALA A 329 -16.59 11.41 24.75
C ALA A 329 -15.57 11.78 23.65
N VAL A 330 -14.30 12.04 24.02
CA VAL A 330 -13.23 12.28 23.04
C VAL A 330 -12.98 11.03 22.19
N ARG A 331 -12.89 9.85 22.79
CA ARG A 331 -12.73 8.59 22.06
C ARG A 331 -13.84 8.38 21.04
N ASP A 332 -15.09 8.57 21.43
CA ASP A 332 -16.24 8.30 20.56
C ASP A 332 -16.22 9.24 19.33
N CYS A 333 -15.76 10.49 19.49
CA CYS A 333 -15.53 11.40 18.38
C CYS A 333 -14.33 10.99 17.51
N VAL A 334 -13.22 10.54 18.11
CA VAL A 334 -12.05 10.03 17.37
C VAL A 334 -12.43 8.78 16.55
N VAL A 335 -13.27 7.90 17.10
CA VAL A 335 -13.83 6.72 16.41
C VAL A 335 -14.78 7.15 15.29
N ALA A 336 -15.65 8.15 15.53
CA ALA A 336 -16.51 8.72 14.49
C ALA A 336 -15.71 9.35 13.34
N ALA A 337 -14.51 9.85 13.62
CA ALA A 337 -13.55 10.33 12.62
C ALA A 337 -12.74 9.20 11.92
N GLY A 338 -13.09 7.93 12.18
CA GLY A 338 -12.60 6.76 11.42
C GLY A 338 -11.42 6.02 12.06
N VAL A 339 -11.09 6.27 13.33
CA VAL A 339 -10.11 5.45 14.06
C VAL A 339 -10.74 4.15 14.54
N ASP A 340 -10.02 3.03 14.42
CA ASP A 340 -10.43 1.74 14.98
C ASP A 340 -10.51 1.82 16.51
N SER A 341 -11.70 1.53 17.06
CA SER A 341 -11.93 1.54 18.51
C SER A 341 -11.10 0.50 19.25
N GLY A 342 -10.68 -0.60 18.60
CA GLY A 342 -9.79 -1.60 19.17
C GLY A 342 -8.39 -1.08 19.50
N LYS A 343 -8.00 0.07 18.94
CA LYS A 343 -6.72 0.74 19.24
C LYS A 343 -6.79 1.69 20.44
N LEU A 344 -7.96 1.94 21.02
CA LEU A 344 -8.15 3.00 22.02
C LEU A 344 -8.61 2.42 23.36
N THR A 345 -7.99 2.84 24.46
CA THR A 345 -8.40 2.46 25.82
C THR A 345 -8.58 3.70 26.70
N CYS A 346 -9.69 3.77 27.43
CA CYS A 346 -10.02 4.94 28.24
C CYS A 346 -9.77 4.76 29.74
N TYR A 347 -9.22 5.79 30.39
CA TYR A 347 -9.09 5.86 31.86
C TYR A 347 -9.61 7.19 32.43
N GLY A 348 -10.19 7.15 33.63
CA GLY A 348 -10.53 8.33 34.42
C GLY A 348 -9.53 8.55 35.54
N LEU A 349 -8.67 9.57 35.41
CA LEU A 349 -7.65 9.88 36.43
C LEU A 349 -8.23 10.67 37.61
N GLY A 350 -9.36 11.36 37.41
CA GLY A 350 -9.89 12.28 38.41
C GLY A 350 -8.85 13.34 38.78
N PHE A 351 -8.48 13.38 40.06
CA PHE A 351 -7.41 14.23 40.59
C PHE A 351 -6.21 13.44 41.17
N GLU A 352 -6.02 12.20 40.72
CA GLU A 352 -4.87 11.38 41.11
C GLU A 352 -3.53 12.06 40.81
N ALA A 353 -2.53 11.77 41.63
CA ALA A 353 -1.18 12.27 41.40
C ALA A 353 -0.54 11.53 40.21
N THR A 354 -0.20 12.28 39.17
CA THR A 354 0.56 11.82 38.01
C THR A 354 1.65 12.84 37.71
N ASP A 355 2.64 12.43 36.92
CA ASP A 355 3.75 13.33 36.55
C ASP A 355 3.27 14.48 35.65
N CYS A 356 2.09 14.33 35.05
CA CYS A 356 1.46 15.30 34.17
C CYS A 356 0.48 16.25 34.89
N ARG A 357 0.23 16.04 36.20
CA ARG A 357 -0.70 16.87 36.98
C ARG A 357 -0.05 18.21 37.32
N SER A 358 -0.73 19.30 36.96
CA SER A 358 -0.28 20.66 37.28
C SER A 358 -0.64 21.04 38.71
N SER A 359 0.17 21.91 39.31
CA SER A 359 -0.18 22.61 40.55
C SER A 359 -1.28 23.65 40.35
N VAL A 360 -1.56 24.05 39.11
CA VAL A 360 -2.65 24.96 38.74
C VAL A 360 -3.88 24.13 38.40
N GLU A 361 -4.93 24.20 39.23
CA GLU A 361 -6.09 23.31 39.11
C GLU A 361 -6.88 23.48 37.81
N GLU A 362 -6.89 24.68 37.22
CA GLU A 362 -7.56 24.93 35.93
C GLU A 362 -6.92 24.14 34.78
N GLU A 363 -5.59 24.00 34.80
CA GLU A 363 -4.83 23.25 33.79
C GLU A 363 -5.03 21.72 33.87
N ASN A 364 -5.64 21.24 34.97
CA ASN A 364 -5.97 19.83 35.15
C ASN A 364 -7.30 19.45 34.50
N ARG A 365 -8.05 20.41 33.94
CA ARG A 365 -9.23 20.12 33.11
C ARG A 365 -8.76 19.77 31.71
N CYS A 366 -8.35 18.52 31.50
CA CYS A 366 -7.72 18.11 30.26
C CYS A 366 -7.98 16.64 29.95
N VAL A 367 -7.69 16.26 28.71
CA VAL A 367 -7.65 14.87 28.26
C VAL A 367 -6.26 14.60 27.70
N PHE A 368 -5.64 13.52 28.14
CA PHE A 368 -4.36 13.07 27.62
C PHE A 368 -4.58 12.00 26.56
N LEU A 369 -3.80 12.05 25.49
CA LEU A 369 -3.68 11.00 24.49
C LEU A 369 -2.23 10.53 24.48
N VAL A 370 -1.99 9.25 24.75
CA VAL A 370 -0.64 8.71 24.93
C VAL A 370 -0.53 7.36 24.24
N GLN A 371 0.59 7.09 23.60
CA GLN A 371 0.87 5.76 23.04
C GLN A 371 0.95 4.71 24.18
N ALA A 372 0.29 3.55 23.99
CA ALA A 372 0.04 2.58 25.06
C ALA A 372 1.30 1.87 25.60
N ASN A 373 2.40 1.86 24.86
CA ASN A 373 3.67 1.23 25.24
C ASN A 373 4.62 2.15 26.03
N THR A 374 4.17 3.34 26.43
CA THR A 374 4.98 4.34 27.14
C THR A 374 4.88 4.21 28.66
N ALA A 375 5.86 4.75 29.39
CA ALA A 375 5.83 4.82 30.85
C ALA A 375 4.65 5.67 31.37
N GLN A 376 4.26 6.72 30.64
CA GLN A 376 3.10 7.55 30.96
C GLN A 376 1.79 6.75 30.87
N ALA A 377 1.62 5.93 29.83
CA ALA A 377 0.44 5.06 29.71
C ALA A 377 0.34 4.07 30.88
N ALA A 378 1.47 3.46 31.28
CA ALA A 378 1.52 2.57 32.44
C ALA A 378 1.18 3.28 33.76
N GLN A 379 1.60 4.54 33.94
CA GLN A 379 1.22 5.35 35.10
C GLN A 379 -0.30 5.60 35.13
N PHE A 380 -0.91 5.92 33.98
CA PHE A 380 -2.35 6.16 33.87
C PHE A 380 -3.18 4.91 34.14
N GLU A 381 -2.74 3.75 33.65
CA GLU A 381 -3.36 2.47 33.95
C GLU A 381 -3.32 2.13 35.45
N ALA A 382 -2.19 2.40 36.11
CA ALA A 382 -2.00 2.06 37.52
C ALA A 382 -2.91 2.86 38.48
N VAL A 383 -3.23 4.13 38.15
CA VAL A 383 -4.00 5.02 39.04
C VAL A 383 -5.42 5.29 38.54
N GLY A 384 -5.64 5.16 37.23
CA GLY A 384 -6.89 5.50 36.56
C GLY A 384 -7.98 4.49 36.81
N GLN A 385 -9.22 4.96 36.81
CA GLN A 385 -10.38 4.06 36.73
C GLN A 385 -10.50 3.53 35.30
N PRO A 386 -10.41 2.21 35.07
CA PRO A 386 -10.58 1.64 33.74
C PRO A 386 -12.03 1.74 33.28
N GLU A 387 -12.25 1.60 31.98
CA GLU A 387 -13.58 1.37 31.46
C GLU A 387 -14.10 -0.03 31.79
N SER A 388 -15.33 -0.09 32.31
CA SER A 388 -16.07 -1.32 32.64
C SER A 388 -16.77 -1.92 31.44
#